data_AF-A5GIH3-F1
#
_entry.id   AF-A5GIH3-F1
#
_cell.length_a   1.000
_cell.length_b   1.000
_cell.length_c   1.000
_cell.angle_alpha   90.00
_cell.angle_beta   90.00
_cell.angle_gamma   90.00
#
_symmetry.space_group_name_H-M   'P 1'
#
loop_
_entity.id
_entity.type
_entity.pdbx_description
1 polymer ?
#
loop_
_entity_poly.entity_id
_entity_poly.type
_entity_poly.pdbx_seq_one_letter_code
_entity_poly.pdbx_strand_id
1 'polypeptide(L)' 'MESSSPALSVAIAVLAALLGLTGFGVYTAFGPPSKRLDDPFDDHED' A
#
# COMPACT_ATOMS: atom_id res chain seq x y z
N MET A 1 -4.79 -34.12 -9.20
CA MET A 1 -4.86 -32.74 -8.66
C MET A 1 -5.68 -31.94 -9.65
N GLU A 2 -6.82 -31.38 -9.23
CA GLU A 2 -7.49 -30.37 -10.05
C GLU A 2 -6.49 -29.24 -10.28
N SER A 3 -6.23 -28.91 -11.55
CA SER A 3 -5.53 -27.68 -11.90
C SER A 3 -6.39 -26.52 -11.44
N SER A 4 -5.85 -25.61 -10.63
CA SER A 4 -6.53 -24.37 -10.29
C SER A 4 -7.02 -23.68 -11.57
N SER A 5 -8.29 -23.25 -11.58
CA SER A 5 -8.84 -22.59 -12.76
C SER A 5 -8.07 -21.30 -13.04
N PRO A 6 -7.88 -20.89 -14.31
CA PRO A 6 -7.24 -19.62 -14.65
C PRO A 6 -7.88 -18.43 -13.92
N ALA A 7 -9.20 -18.45 -13.74
CA ALA A 7 -9.94 -17.44 -12.98
C ALA A 7 -9.52 -17.38 -11.51
N LEU A 8 -9.34 -18.53 -10.85
CA LEU A 8 -8.84 -18.57 -9.47
C LEU A 8 -7.42 -18.02 -9.37
N SER A 9 -6.55 -18.38 -10.31
CA SER A 9 -5.17 -17.86 -10.36
C SER A 9 -5.15 -16.32 -10.52
N VAL A 10 -5.99 -15.78 -11.40
CA VAL A 10 -6.14 -14.32 -11.59
C VAL A 10 -6.69 -13.67 -10.32
N ALA A 11 -7.73 -14.25 -9.70
CA ALA A 11 -8.30 -13.71 -8.47
C ALA A 11 -7.27 -13.64 -7.33
N ILE A 12 -6.45 -14.69 -7.16
CA ILE A 12 -5.36 -14.71 -6.18
C ILE A 12 -4.31 -13.65 -6.50
N ALA A 13 -3.92 -13.49 -7.77
CA ALA A 13 -2.96 -12.48 -8.18
C ALA A 13 -3.46 -11.06 -7.90
N VAL A 14 -4.72 -10.78 -8.21
CA VAL A 14 -5.37 -9.50 -7.90
C VAL A 14 -5.43 -9.27 -6.39
N LEU A 15 -5.82 -10.28 -5.60
CA LEU A 15 -5.85 -10.17 -4.15
C LEU A 15 -4.46 -9.89 -3.57
N ALA A 16 -3.42 -10.58 -4.04
CA ALA A 16 -2.05 -10.35 -3.60
C ALA A 16 -1.58 -8.92 -3.94
N ALA A 17 -1.89 -8.43 -5.15
CA ALA A 17 -1.59 -7.06 -5.54
C ALA A 17 -2.34 -6.04 -4.67
N LEU A 18 -3.62 -6.26 -4.40
CA LEU A 18 -4.43 -5.40 -3.52
C LEU A 18 -3.85 -5.34 -2.11
N LEU A 19 -3.49 -6.48 -1.52
CA LEU A 19 -2.86 -6.54 -0.20
C LEU A 19 -1.49 -5.85 -0.19
N GLY A 20 -0.68 -6.07 -1.24
CA GLY A 20 0.61 -5.41 -1.40
C GLY A 20 0.49 -3.89 -1.53
N LEU A 21 -0.43 -3.40 -2.36
CA LEU A 21 -0.70 -1.97 -2.53
C LEU A 21 -1.28 -1.34 -1.25
N THR A 22 -2.17 -2.04 -0.56
CA THR A 22 -2.73 -1.59 0.72
C THR A 22 -1.65 -1.48 1.78
N GLY A 23 -0.84 -2.52 1.94
CA GLY A 23 0.29 -2.53 2.87
C GLY A 23 1.33 -1.46 2.53
N PHE A 24 1.63 -1.28 1.25
CA PHE A 24 2.52 -0.21 0.78
C PHE A 24 1.93 1.18 1.10
N GLY A 25 0.65 1.40 0.86
CA GLY A 25 -0.04 2.65 1.19
C GLY A 25 0.01 2.96 2.69
N VAL A 26 -0.26 1.98 3.55
CA VAL A 26 -0.12 2.12 5.01
C VAL A 26 1.32 2.45 5.40
N TYR A 27 2.30 1.75 4.81
CA TYR A 27 3.72 2.01 5.07
C TYR A 27 4.13 3.42 4.64
N THR A 28 3.68 3.92 3.49
CA THR A 28 4.02 5.26 3.02
C THR A 28 3.29 6.35 3.80
N ALA A 29 2.04 6.11 4.20
CA ALA A 29 1.21 7.09 4.89
C ALA A 29 1.59 7.26 6.37
N PHE A 30 1.98 6.18 7.05
CA PHE A 30 2.21 6.18 8.50
C PHE A 30 3.60 5.68 8.92
N GLY A 31 4.38 5.14 7.99
CA GLY A 31 5.71 4.59 8.27
C GLY A 31 6.84 5.62 8.14
N PRO A 32 8.09 5.15 8.08
CA PRO A 32 9.26 6.01 7.92
C PRO A 32 9.18 7.06 6.79
N PRO A 33 8.52 6.81 5.64
CA PRO A 33 8.35 7.84 4.62
C PRO A 33 7.56 9.07 5.06
N SER A 34 6.54 8.92 5.91
CA SER A 34 5.67 10.05 6.30
C SER A 34 6.40 11.08 7.15
N LYS A 35 7.44 10.66 7.89
CA LYS A 35 8.29 11.55 8.70
C LYS A 35 9.16 12.51 7.89
N ARG A 36 9.21 12.33 6.57
CA ARG A 36 9.93 13.22 5.65
C ARG A 36 8.98 14.16 4.90
N LEU A 37 7.68 14.11 5.20
CA LEU A 37 6.72 15.07 4.70
C LEU A 37 6.91 16.36 5.48
N ASP A 38 7.14 17.44 4.75
CA ASP A 38 7.25 18.78 5.31
C ASP A 38 5.88 19.22 5.83
N ASP A 39 5.82 19.79 7.03
CA ASP A 39 4.59 20.40 7.52
C ASP A 39 4.52 21.84 6.97
N PRO A 40 3.56 22.16 6.08
CA PRO A 40 3.46 23.50 5.51
C PRO A 40 3.09 24.58 6.54
N PHE A 41 2.78 24.22 7.80
CA PHE A 41 2.45 25.14 8.87
C PHE A 41 3.59 25.38 9.87
N ASP A 42 4.69 24.63 9.80
CA ASP A 42 5.87 24.85 10.67
C ASP A 42 6.47 26.27 10.47
N ASP A 43 6.36 26.82 9.26
CA ASP A 43 6.80 28.18 8.92
C ASP A 43 5.85 29.29 9.43
N HIS A 44 4.73 28.95 10.07
CA HIS A 44 3.70 29.88 10.52
C HIS A 44 3.60 30.00 12.05
N GLU A 45 4.56 29.47 12.80
CA GLU A 45 4.57 29.54 14.28
C GLU A 45 5.22 30.84 14.84
N ASP A 46 5.28 31.93 14.08
CA ASP A 46 5.73 33.27 14.55
C ASP A 46 4.60 34.19 15.06
#